data_AF-L2FTV0-F1
#
_entry.id   AF-L2FTV0-F1
#
_cell.length_a   1.000
_cell.length_b   1.000
_cell.length_c   1.000
_cell.angle_alpha   90.00
_cell.angle_beta   90.00
_cell.angle_gamma   90.00
#
_symmetry.space_group_name_H-M   'P 1'
#
loop_
_entity.id
_entity.type
_entity.pdbx_description
1 polymer ?
#
loop_
_entity_poly.entity_id
_entity_poly.type
_entity_poly.pdbx_seq_one_letter_code
_entity_poly.pdbx_strand_id
1 'polypeptide(L)'
;MQRIALLPVALGSSPPDPELIHLAMQDKVHQPYRQTLIPGLSQIVESMSPSTQPGFLGVCLSGAGPTILALATSNFEEIANRIIKILKENNSNKDEILEPAEGTQVIR
;
A
#
# COMPACT_ATOMS: atom_id res chain seq x y z
N MET A 1 16.62 -4.55 7.48
CA MET A 1 17.19 -3.59 6.53
C MET A 1 16.07 -2.70 6.01
N GLN A 2 16.02 -1.42 6.43
CA GLN A 2 15.05 -0.43 5.95
C GLN A 2 15.28 -0.18 4.45
N ARG A 3 14.29 -0.50 3.60
CA ARG A 3 14.37 -0.35 2.13
C ARG A 3 14.21 1.12 1.68
N ILE A 4 14.50 2.10 2.53
CA ILE A 4 14.28 3.53 2.30
C ILE A 4 14.99 4.04 1.04
N ALA A 5 16.19 3.52 0.74
CA ALA A 5 16.93 3.91 -0.47
C ALA A 5 16.44 3.21 -1.76
N LEU A 6 15.70 2.10 -1.65
CA LEU A 6 15.27 1.32 -2.82
C LEU A 6 14.06 1.95 -3.52
N LEU A 7 13.13 2.54 -2.75
CA LEU A 7 11.92 3.12 -3.31
C LEU A 7 12.20 4.32 -4.24
N PRO A 8 13.07 5.29 -3.90
CA PRO A 8 13.43 6.38 -4.83
C PRO A 8 14.10 5.88 -6.12
N VAL A 9 14.93 4.83 -6.03
CA VAL A 9 15.58 4.22 -7.20
C VAL A 9 14.54 3.52 -8.08
N ALA A 10 13.64 2.73 -7.47
CA ALA A 10 12.59 2.02 -8.19
C ALA A 10 11.61 2.98 -8.89
N LEU A 11 11.28 4.11 -8.25
CA LEU A 11 10.45 5.16 -8.84
C LEU A 11 11.18 6.02 -9.88
N GLY A 12 12.51 6.10 -9.80
CA GLY A 12 13.35 6.85 -10.75
C GLY A 12 13.58 6.13 -12.08
N SER A 13 13.37 4.81 -12.12
CA SER A 13 13.47 4.00 -13.33
C SER A 13 12.37 4.33 -14.33
N SER A 14 12.70 4.30 -15.64
CA SER A 14 11.73 4.49 -16.73
C SER A 14 11.91 3.40 -17.79
N PRO A 15 10.90 2.54 -18.02
CA PRO A 15 9.63 2.47 -17.29
C PRO A 15 9.83 1.97 -15.83
N PRO A 16 8.95 2.36 -14.89
CA PRO A 16 8.99 1.84 -13.52
C PRO A 16 8.73 0.34 -13.52
N ASP A 17 9.54 -0.41 -12.77
CA ASP A 17 9.39 -1.85 -12.59
C ASP A 17 8.43 -2.13 -11.42
N PRO A 18 7.22 -2.65 -11.67
CA PRO A 18 6.22 -2.89 -10.62
C PRO A 18 6.69 -3.85 -9.54
N GLU A 19 7.44 -4.90 -9.91
CA GLU A 19 7.94 -5.89 -8.97
C GLU A 19 9.05 -5.31 -8.09
N LEU A 20 9.91 -4.46 -8.66
CA LEU A 20 10.93 -3.75 -7.89
C LEU A 20 10.30 -2.76 -6.90
N ILE A 21 9.26 -2.03 -7.31
CA ILE A 21 8.51 -1.12 -6.42
C ILE A 21 7.80 -1.91 -5.32
N HIS A 22 7.15 -3.03 -5.67
CA HIS A 22 6.50 -3.91 -4.71
C HIS A 22 7.48 -4.40 -3.64
N LEU A 23 8.65 -4.88 -4.07
CA LEU A 23 9.72 -5.29 -3.17
C LEU A 23 10.23 -4.13 -2.32
N ALA A 24 10.33 -2.91 -2.86
CA ALA A 24 10.74 -1.72 -2.12
C ALA A 24 9.73 -1.32 -1.03
N MET A 25 8.44 -1.52 -1.27
CA MET A 25 7.35 -1.17 -0.33
C MET A 25 7.15 -2.16 0.82
N GLN A 26 7.63 -3.39 0.69
CA GLN A 26 7.59 -4.38 1.77
C GLN A 26 8.64 -4.03 2.85
N ASP A 27 8.25 -3.43 3.97
CA ASP A 27 9.18 -3.17 5.08
C ASP A 27 9.30 -4.41 5.98
N LYS A 28 10.49 -5.02 6.02
CA LYS A 28 10.75 -6.24 6.81
C LYS A 28 11.14 -5.98 8.27
N VAL A 29 11.35 -4.73 8.67
CA VAL A 29 11.83 -4.38 10.02
C VAL A 29 10.76 -3.66 10.82
N HIS A 30 10.19 -2.57 10.32
CA HIS A 30 9.30 -1.74 11.13
C HIS A 30 7.82 -2.10 10.93
N GLN A 31 7.46 -2.61 9.75
CA GLN A 31 6.09 -3.02 9.46
C GLN A 31 5.60 -4.15 10.37
N PRO A 32 6.37 -5.23 10.64
CA PRO A 32 5.88 -6.32 11.49
C PRO A 32 5.44 -5.87 12.89
N TYR A 33 6.16 -4.90 13.48
CA TYR A 33 5.82 -4.38 14.81
C TYR A 33 4.66 -3.39 14.81
N ARG A 34 4.47 -2.63 13.71
CA ARG A 34 3.42 -1.61 13.59
C ARG A 34 2.18 -2.11 12.86
N GLN A 35 2.22 -3.27 12.21
CA GLN A 35 1.07 -3.89 11.53
C GLN A 35 -0.08 -4.18 12.50
N THR A 36 0.21 -4.43 13.77
CA THR A 36 -0.79 -4.57 14.83
C THR A 36 -1.62 -3.30 15.05
N LEU A 37 -1.14 -2.13 14.63
CA LEU A 37 -1.88 -0.87 14.68
C LEU A 37 -2.98 -0.79 13.62
N ILE A 38 -2.93 -1.63 12.58
CA ILE A 38 -3.92 -1.64 11.48
C ILE A 38 -4.41 -3.08 11.26
N PRO A 39 -5.52 -3.48 11.90
CA PRO A 39 -6.14 -4.76 11.65
C PRO A 39 -6.37 -5.00 10.14
N GLY A 40 -5.94 -6.16 9.64
CA GLY A 40 -6.07 -6.52 8.23
C GLY A 40 -4.91 -6.09 7.31
N LEU A 41 -3.96 -5.26 7.76
CA LEU A 41 -2.84 -4.84 6.91
C LEU A 41 -1.97 -6.01 6.43
N SER A 42 -1.68 -6.98 7.29
CA SER A 42 -0.90 -8.17 6.90
C SER A 42 -1.62 -8.96 5.81
N GLN A 43 -2.95 -9.11 5.90
CA GLN A 43 -3.75 -9.77 4.87
C GLN A 43 -3.70 -9.03 3.53
N ILE A 44 -3.68 -7.69 3.53
CA ILE A 44 -3.52 -6.90 2.30
C ILE A 44 -2.14 -7.17 1.68
N VAL A 45 -1.08 -7.08 2.47
CA VAL A 45 0.31 -7.29 2.01
C VAL A 45 0.51 -8.69 1.44
N GLU A 46 -0.15 -9.70 2.01
CA GLU A 46 -0.04 -11.10 1.58
C GLU A 46 -0.95 -11.44 0.37
N SER A 47 -2.12 -10.81 0.26
CA SER A 47 -3.12 -11.15 -0.77
C SER A 47 -3.05 -10.29 -2.03
N MET A 48 -2.33 -9.17 -1.99
CA MET A 48 -2.21 -8.22 -3.10
C MET A 48 -0.76 -8.03 -3.55
N SER A 49 -0.51 -8.22 -4.84
CA SER A 49 0.75 -7.96 -5.52
C SER A 49 0.46 -7.44 -6.94
N PRO A 50 1.47 -6.92 -7.68
CA PRO A 50 1.27 -6.52 -9.07
C PRO A 50 0.71 -7.64 -9.96
N SER A 51 1.02 -8.89 -9.61
CA SER A 51 0.53 -10.08 -10.32
C SER A 51 -0.92 -10.45 -9.98
N THR A 52 -1.41 -10.19 -8.75
CA THR A 52 -2.78 -10.55 -8.32
C THR A 52 -3.78 -9.40 -8.41
N GLN A 53 -3.29 -8.17 -8.60
CA GLN A 53 -4.10 -6.97 -8.78
C GLN A 53 -3.46 -6.07 -9.84
N PRO A 54 -3.95 -6.08 -11.09
CA PRO A 54 -3.40 -5.23 -12.14
C PRO A 54 -3.43 -3.74 -11.74
N GLY A 55 -2.34 -3.04 -12.01
CA GLY A 55 -2.17 -1.63 -11.65
C GLY A 55 -1.68 -1.41 -10.22
N PHE A 56 -1.71 -2.41 -9.32
CA PHE A 56 -1.19 -2.27 -7.96
C PHE A 56 0.33 -2.41 -7.92
N LEU A 57 1.00 -1.54 -7.16
CA LEU A 57 2.44 -1.58 -6.97
C LEU A 57 2.80 -2.06 -5.56
N GLY A 58 2.03 -1.68 -4.54
CA GLY A 58 2.28 -2.12 -3.17
C GLY A 58 1.55 -1.28 -2.15
N VAL A 59 1.61 -1.73 -0.90
CA VAL A 59 1.04 -1.02 0.25
C VAL A 59 2.06 -1.00 1.40
N CYS A 60 2.16 0.14 2.09
CA CYS A 60 2.99 0.27 3.28
C CYS A 60 2.30 1.09 4.36
N LEU A 61 2.82 1.01 5.59
CA LEU A 61 2.46 1.95 6.64
C LEU A 61 3.04 3.33 6.34
N SER A 62 2.25 4.36 6.59
CA SER A 62 2.65 5.76 6.42
C SER A 62 2.28 6.58 7.67
N GLY A 63 3.01 7.67 7.90
CA GLY A 63 2.72 8.60 8.99
C GLY A 63 2.93 8.07 10.42
N ALA A 64 2.46 8.86 11.39
CA ALA A 64 2.61 8.62 12.84
C ALA A 64 1.46 7.79 13.46
N GLY A 65 0.34 7.61 12.73
CA GLY A 65 -0.85 6.88 13.17
C GLY A 65 -1.12 5.60 12.35
N PRO A 66 -2.36 5.05 12.41
CA PRO A 66 -2.80 3.92 11.60
C PRO A 66 -3.14 4.36 10.17
N THR A 67 -2.14 4.89 9.44
CA THR A 67 -2.31 5.28 8.03
C THR A 67 -1.58 4.30 7.11
N ILE A 68 -2.21 3.97 6.00
CA ILE A 68 -1.61 3.17 4.92
C ILE A 68 -1.40 4.03 3.68
N LEU A 69 -0.34 3.75 2.94
CA LEU A 69 -0.09 4.27 1.60
C LEU A 69 -0.12 3.11 0.61
N ALA A 70 -0.98 3.19 -0.40
CA ALA A 70 -1.01 2.27 -1.52
C ALA A 70 -0.54 2.99 -2.80
N LEU A 71 0.36 2.37 -3.55
CA LEU A 71 0.80 2.87 -4.85
C LEU A 71 0.17 2.04 -5.96
N ALA A 72 -0.28 2.73 -7.01
CA ALA A 72 -0.89 2.12 -8.19
C ALA A 72 -0.62 2.97 -9.45
N THR A 73 -0.69 2.34 -10.62
CA THR A 73 -0.60 2.99 -11.95
C THR A 73 -1.93 3.02 -12.69
N SER A 74 -2.88 2.14 -12.32
CA SER A 74 -4.23 2.05 -12.87
C SER A 74 -5.15 1.33 -11.88
N ASN A 75 -6.45 1.20 -12.21
CA ASN A 75 -7.45 0.51 -11.40
C ASN A 75 -7.61 1.05 -9.96
N PHE A 76 -7.42 2.36 -9.78
CA PHE A 76 -7.40 3.02 -8.47
C PHE A 76 -8.61 2.71 -7.60
N GLU A 77 -9.82 2.83 -8.16
CA GLU A 77 -11.07 2.55 -7.44
C GLU A 77 -11.21 1.08 -7.02
N GLU A 78 -10.86 0.15 -7.90
CA GLU A 78 -10.93 -1.29 -7.61
C GLU A 78 -9.95 -1.66 -6.49
N ILE A 79 -8.72 -1.14 -6.58
CA ILE A 79 -7.67 -1.32 -5.57
C ILE A 79 -8.12 -0.74 -4.22
N ALA A 80 -8.64 0.48 -4.22
CA ALA A 80 -9.13 1.15 -3.02
C ALA A 80 -10.27 0.36 -2.37
N ASN A 81 -11.27 -0.04 -3.15
CA ASN A 81 -12.42 -0.82 -2.65
C ASN A 81 -12.00 -2.17 -2.08
N ARG A 82 -11.04 -2.87 -2.71
CA ARG A 82 -10.50 -4.14 -2.22
C ARG A 82 -9.77 -3.97 -0.88
N ILE A 83 -8.95 -2.93 -0.75
CA ILE A 83 -8.27 -2.59 0.52
C ILE A 83 -9.30 -2.26 1.61
N ILE A 84 -10.26 -1.37 1.32
CA ILE A 84 -11.32 -0.97 2.25
C ILE A 84 -12.11 -2.18 2.73
N LYS A 85 -12.44 -3.13 1.83
CA LYS A 85 -13.14 -4.37 2.19
C LYS A 85 -12.35 -5.19 3.21
N ILE A 86 -11.07 -5.44 2.96
CA ILE A 86 -10.22 -6.23 3.87
C ILE A 86 -10.11 -5.55 5.23
N LEU A 87 -9.93 -4.21 5.25
CA LEU A 87 -9.89 -3.45 6.50
C LEU A 87 -11.21 -3.56 7.27
N LYS A 88 -12.37 -3.45 6.61
CA LYS A 88 -13.69 -3.61 7.24
C LYS A 88 -13.91 -4.99 7.82
N GLU A 89 -13.47 -6.05 7.12
CA GLU A 89 -13.60 -7.44 7.59
C GLU A 89 -12.75 -7.73 8.84
N ASN A 90 -11.63 -7.01 9.01
CA ASN A 90 -10.69 -7.21 10.12
C ASN A 90 -10.85 -6.21 11.26
N ASN A 91 -11.60 -5.12 11.08
CA ASN A 91 -11.77 -4.12 12.12
C ASN A 91 -13.07 -4.32 12.91
N SER A 92 -12.95 -4.94 14.08
CA SER A 92 -14.05 -5.16 15.04
C SER A 92 -14.43 -3.90 15.83
N ASN A 93 -13.54 -2.90 15.88
CA ASN A 93 -13.79 -1.63 16.56
C ASN A 93 -14.25 -0.59 15.53
N LYS A 94 -15.15 0.31 15.95
CA LYS A 94 -15.74 1.38 15.12
C LYS A 94 -14.72 2.48 14.77
N ASP A 95 -13.59 2.13 14.18
CA ASP A 95 -12.68 3.13 13.62
C ASP A 95 -13.28 3.63 12.30
N GLU A 96 -13.30 4.94 12.14
CA GLU A 96 -13.90 5.61 11.00
C GLU A 96 -13.00 5.41 9.76
N ILE A 97 -13.42 4.51 8.85
CA ILE A 97 -12.74 4.36 7.56
C ILE A 97 -13.17 5.53 6.68
N LEU A 98 -12.25 6.46 6.48
CA LEU A 98 -12.45 7.63 5.62
C LEU A 98 -12.55 7.19 4.15
N GLU A 99 -13.36 7.90 3.38
CA GLU A 99 -13.43 7.72 1.93
C GLU A 99 -12.14 8.23 1.26
N PRO A 100 -11.68 7.61 0.16
CA PRO A 100 -10.55 8.12 -0.59
C PRO A 100 -10.80 9.57 -1.03
N ALA A 101 -9.87 10.47 -0.68
CA ALA A 101 -9.92 11.84 -1.17
C ALA A 101 -9.57 11.87 -2.67
N GLU A 102 -10.06 12.90 -3.38
CA GLU A 102 -9.76 13.12 -4.79
C GLU A 102 -8.23 13.28 -4.97
N GLY A 103 -7.63 12.43 -5.81
CA GLY A 103 -6.19 12.37 -6.02
C GLY A 103 -5.66 13.54 -6.87
N THR A 104 -4.36 13.84 -6.75
CA THR A 104 -3.67 14.79 -7.63
C THR A 104 -2.99 14.06 -8.78
N GLN A 105 -3.21 14.50 -10.03
CA GLN A 105 -2.44 14.01 -11.18
C GLN A 105 -1.17 14.85 -11.37
N VAL A 106 -0.01 14.18 -11.38
CA VAL A 106 1.26 14.81 -11.76
C VAL A 106 1.50 14.51 -13.25
N ILE A 107 1.33 15.54 -14.09
CA ILE A 107 1.69 15.48 -15.51
C ILE A 107 3.16 15.88 -15.61
N ARG A 108 3.99 15.00 -16.18
CA ARG A 108 5.43 15.24 -16.36
C ARG A 108 5.72 15.81 -17.74
#